data_AF-A0A6J3MD55-F1
#
_entry.id   AF-A0A6J3MD55-F1
#
_cell.length_a   1.000
_cell.length_b   1.000
_cell.length_c   1.000
_cell.angle_alpha   90.00
_cell.angle_beta   90.00
_cell.angle_gamma   90.00
#
_symmetry.space_group_name_H-M   'P 1'
#
loop_
_entity.id
_entity.type
_entity.pdbx_description
1 polymer ?
#
loop_
_entity_poly.entity_id
_entity_poly.type
_entity_poly.pdbx_seq_one_letter_code
_entity_poly.pdbx_strand_id
1 'polypeptide(L)'
;MTADADNTNEQAASKASNTDACEVLQKWIMAPLADVLDKSEMLEKHKTVQDWYHCPTKLYQLSVSNGKLIGREEEPATADLDDRMAAWIPDMPLPKYLRDLSIDMIPASEVHILSESTDPEPIHPALVEVHGEQFFLKVVDMNQLQPTKREIHLMKRMEKKGLHEQFRMPKIRGLVTFASTDKKEKKKKQNNSSIMGFLMTAISNPTPLTHKLDPAISQSQRDTWANECARIVKILHDNKIIWGDAKADNFMVDDKDDLWIIDFGGSYTEGWVDPELKETEEGDDMGLRKITAALHDPEENTFDPNEDGEDGEDDEEVKGEVEEMQMQEEDARGKKAPKLKKESSLFVTEVVSEEKAIRAVSSSAEVEEAGEEKKIEAPEGASNRKRKVDASREDEDDSSKSNKRGRKE
;
A
#
# COMPACT_ATOMS: atom_id res chain seq x y z
N MET A 1 27.44 -36.99 26.17
CA MET A 1 27.07 -37.85 25.02
C MET A 1 25.59 -37.61 24.78
N THR A 2 25.25 -36.49 24.15
CA THR A 2 25.06 -36.28 22.68
C THR A 2 23.74 -36.86 22.19
N ALA A 3 22.67 -36.09 22.36
CA ALA A 3 21.47 -36.03 21.52
C ALA A 3 20.72 -34.79 21.99
N ASP A 4 20.35 -33.89 21.08
CA ASP A 4 19.42 -32.73 21.21
C ASP A 4 19.84 -31.52 20.36
N ALA A 5 20.77 -31.68 19.42
CA ALA A 5 21.18 -30.63 18.47
C ALA A 5 20.58 -30.79 17.06
N ASP A 6 19.64 -31.73 16.83
CA ASP A 6 19.26 -32.15 15.46
C ASP A 6 17.88 -31.68 14.99
N ASN A 7 17.05 -31.06 15.85
CA ASN A 7 15.66 -30.74 15.50
C ASN A 7 15.42 -29.27 15.09
N THR A 8 16.34 -28.36 15.40
CA THR A 8 16.27 -26.94 15.00
C THR A 8 16.83 -26.71 13.58
N ASN A 9 17.71 -27.59 13.11
CA ASN A 9 18.34 -27.47 11.79
C ASN A 9 17.41 -27.95 10.65
N GLU A 10 16.48 -28.88 10.89
CA GLU A 10 15.52 -29.36 9.88
C GLU A 10 14.41 -28.35 9.55
N GLN A 11 13.98 -27.52 10.50
CA GLN A 11 12.94 -26.50 10.24
C GLN A 11 13.50 -25.25 9.51
N ALA A 12 14.72 -24.84 9.83
CA ALA A 12 15.42 -23.79 9.08
C ALA A 12 15.84 -24.26 7.68
N ALA A 13 16.33 -25.50 7.54
CA ALA A 13 16.68 -26.08 6.24
C ALA A 13 15.45 -26.37 5.36
N SER A 14 14.29 -26.70 5.94
CA SER A 14 13.06 -26.94 5.16
C SER A 14 12.40 -25.66 4.66
N LYS A 15 12.47 -24.54 5.41
CA LYS A 15 12.07 -23.22 4.90
C LYS A 15 13.05 -22.68 3.86
N ALA A 16 14.35 -22.80 4.08
CA ALA A 16 15.37 -22.37 3.11
C ALA A 16 15.34 -23.20 1.80
N SER A 17 15.08 -24.52 1.89
CA SER A 17 14.98 -25.39 0.70
C SER A 17 13.67 -25.21 -0.08
N ASN A 18 12.57 -24.81 0.57
CA ASN A 18 11.33 -24.47 -0.13
C ASN A 18 11.45 -23.15 -0.90
N THR A 19 12.09 -22.13 -0.33
CA THR A 19 12.34 -20.85 -1.04
C THR A 19 13.23 -21.09 -2.26
N ASP A 20 14.29 -21.90 -2.11
CA ASP A 20 15.16 -22.30 -3.23
C ASP A 20 14.39 -23.09 -4.31
N ALA A 21 13.53 -24.04 -3.92
CA ALA A 21 12.71 -24.79 -4.87
C ALA A 21 11.71 -23.91 -5.63
N CYS A 22 11.07 -22.95 -4.96
CA CYS A 22 10.16 -21.98 -5.58
C CYS A 22 10.88 -21.08 -6.58
N GLU A 23 12.05 -20.54 -6.22
CA GLU A 23 12.87 -19.75 -7.14
C GLU A 23 13.36 -20.56 -8.33
N VAL A 24 13.81 -21.80 -8.11
CA VAL A 24 14.23 -22.70 -9.18
C VAL A 24 13.07 -23.01 -10.12
N LEU A 25 11.87 -23.26 -9.57
CA LEU A 25 10.67 -23.48 -10.37
C LEU A 25 10.28 -22.23 -11.17
N GLN A 26 10.32 -21.04 -10.55
CA GLN A 26 10.04 -19.78 -11.23
C GLN A 26 11.02 -19.54 -12.39
N LYS A 27 12.32 -19.69 -12.15
CA LYS A 27 13.36 -19.59 -13.18
C LYS A 27 13.12 -20.60 -14.30
N TRP A 28 12.76 -21.83 -13.96
CA TRP A 28 12.44 -22.88 -14.94
C TRP A 28 11.21 -22.53 -15.80
N ILE A 29 10.15 -21.99 -15.20
CA ILE A 29 8.93 -21.54 -15.90
C ILE A 29 9.23 -20.36 -16.85
N MET A 30 10.07 -19.42 -16.41
CA MET A 30 10.37 -18.19 -17.15
C MET A 30 11.43 -18.40 -18.25
N ALA A 31 12.24 -19.44 -18.17
CA ALA A 31 13.34 -19.71 -19.11
C ALA A 31 12.93 -19.69 -20.60
N PRO A 32 11.78 -20.24 -21.04
CA PRO A 32 11.37 -20.18 -22.45
C PRO A 32 10.96 -18.77 -22.93
N LEU A 33 10.77 -17.83 -22.01
CA LEU A 33 10.32 -16.47 -22.28
C LEU A 33 11.46 -15.43 -22.18
N ALA A 34 12.67 -15.84 -21.77
CA ALA A 34 13.81 -14.94 -21.55
C ALA A 34 14.10 -14.05 -22.78
N ASP A 35 14.16 -14.65 -23.98
CA ASP A 35 14.43 -13.91 -25.23
C ASP A 35 13.36 -12.84 -25.56
N VAL A 36 12.14 -13.00 -25.05
CA VAL A 36 11.04 -12.03 -25.22
C VAL A 36 11.20 -10.91 -24.20
N LEU A 37 11.49 -11.27 -22.95
CA LEU A 37 11.64 -10.33 -21.85
C LEU A 37 12.85 -9.40 -22.06
N ASP A 38 13.96 -9.93 -22.59
CA ASP A 38 15.16 -9.14 -22.91
C ASP A 38 14.94 -8.15 -24.07
N LYS A 39 13.98 -8.44 -24.96
CA LYS A 39 13.60 -7.56 -26.09
C LYS A 39 12.52 -6.55 -25.74
N SER A 40 11.89 -6.68 -24.58
CA SER A 40 10.93 -5.70 -24.09
C SER A 40 11.72 -4.45 -23.70
N GLU A 41 11.89 -3.54 -24.65
CA GLU A 41 12.38 -2.18 -24.39
C GLU A 41 11.70 -1.65 -23.13
N MET A 42 12.50 -1.10 -22.20
CA MET A 42 11.98 -0.52 -20.96
C MET A 42 11.05 0.64 -21.32
N LEU A 43 9.75 0.32 -21.49
CA LEU A 43 8.71 1.26 -21.88
C LEU A 43 8.72 2.43 -20.91
N GLU A 44 8.82 3.62 -21.50
CA GLU A 44 9.12 4.94 -20.96
C GLU A 44 8.65 5.24 -19.52
N LYS A 45 9.45 6.10 -18.85
CA LYS A 45 9.32 6.58 -17.46
C LYS A 45 8.05 7.40 -17.13
N HIS A 46 7.10 7.53 -18.05
CA HIS A 46 5.90 8.37 -17.87
C HIS A 46 4.63 7.63 -18.30
N LYS A 47 4.35 6.49 -17.67
CA LYS A 47 3.09 5.77 -17.87
C LYS A 47 1.96 6.45 -17.09
N THR A 48 0.83 6.64 -17.75
CA THR A 48 -0.41 7.01 -17.07
C THR A 48 -1.03 5.78 -16.42
N VAL A 49 -1.90 5.98 -15.43
CA VAL A 49 -2.69 4.88 -14.83
C VAL A 49 -3.54 4.17 -15.87
N GLN A 50 -4.07 4.91 -16.86
CA GLN A 50 -4.78 4.31 -17.99
C GLN A 50 -3.89 3.33 -18.77
N ASP A 51 -2.68 3.75 -19.13
CA ASP A 51 -1.74 2.93 -19.92
C ASP A 51 -1.22 1.74 -19.13
N TRP A 52 -1.05 1.89 -17.82
CA TRP A 52 -0.57 0.82 -16.94
C TRP A 52 -1.56 -0.37 -16.91
N TYR A 53 -2.85 -0.10 -16.67
CA TYR A 53 -3.88 -1.14 -16.62
C TYR A 53 -4.33 -1.64 -18.00
N HIS A 54 -4.05 -0.91 -19.07
CA HIS A 54 -4.43 -1.27 -20.45
C HIS A 54 -3.22 -1.49 -21.35
N CYS A 55 -2.08 -1.89 -20.76
CA CYS A 55 -0.87 -2.12 -21.52
C CYS A 55 -1.03 -3.31 -22.48
N PRO A 56 -0.35 -3.28 -23.65
CA PRO A 56 -0.33 -4.41 -24.55
C PRO A 56 0.15 -5.67 -23.82
N THR A 57 -0.74 -6.65 -23.68
CA THR A 57 -0.44 -7.91 -23.00
C THR A 57 -0.24 -9.00 -24.05
N LYS A 58 0.88 -9.72 -23.96
CA LYS A 58 1.18 -10.88 -24.81
C LYS A 58 0.92 -12.16 -24.02
N LEU A 59 0.21 -13.10 -24.63
CA LEU A 59 -0.15 -14.37 -23.99
C LEU A 59 0.74 -15.48 -24.51
N TYR A 60 1.19 -16.36 -23.62
CA TYR A 60 2.05 -17.47 -23.98
C TYR A 60 1.50 -18.78 -23.42
N GLN A 61 1.42 -19.80 -24.28
CA GLN A 61 1.18 -21.17 -23.88
C GLN A 61 2.50 -21.87 -23.59
N LEU A 62 2.67 -22.36 -22.36
CA LEU A 62 3.81 -23.18 -21.99
C LEU A 62 3.46 -24.67 -22.17
N SER A 63 4.30 -25.39 -22.90
CA SER A 63 4.14 -26.83 -23.13
C SER A 63 5.46 -27.58 -23.01
N VAL A 64 5.43 -28.83 -22.55
CA VAL A 64 6.62 -29.68 -22.49
C VAL A 64 6.70 -30.52 -23.75
N SER A 65 7.81 -30.41 -24.48
CA SER A 65 8.11 -31.25 -25.63
C SER A 65 9.52 -31.79 -25.52
N ASN A 66 9.69 -33.11 -25.64
CA ASN A 66 10.97 -33.81 -25.52
C ASN A 66 11.74 -33.46 -24.22
N GLY A 67 11.03 -33.31 -23.10
CA GLY A 67 11.63 -32.97 -21.80
C GLY A 67 12.07 -31.51 -21.65
N LYS A 68 11.81 -30.65 -22.64
CA LYS A 68 12.09 -29.20 -22.58
C LYS A 68 10.78 -28.41 -22.51
N LEU A 69 10.75 -27.39 -21.65
CA LEU A 69 9.65 -26.42 -21.62
C LEU A 69 9.79 -25.45 -22.80
N ILE A 70 8.70 -25.23 -23.53
CA ILE A 70 8.66 -24.36 -24.70
C ILE A 70 7.49 -23.38 -24.52
N GLY A 71 7.74 -22.09 -24.71
CA GLY A 71 6.72 -21.06 -24.79
C GLY A 71 6.33 -20.77 -26.24
N ARG A 72 5.03 -20.71 -26.52
CA ARG A 72 4.49 -20.25 -27.81
C ARG A 72 3.56 -19.08 -27.55
N GLU A 73 3.77 -17.96 -28.25
CA GLU A 73 2.85 -16.82 -28.21
C GLU A 73 1.48 -17.28 -28.76
N GLU A 74 0.42 -17.03 -27.99
CA GLU A 74 -0.95 -17.29 -28.42
C GLU A 74 -1.48 -16.07 -29.17
N GLU A 75 -1.86 -16.27 -30.44
CA GLU A 75 -2.46 -15.26 -31.30
C GLU A 75 -3.72 -15.83 -31.98
N PRO A 76 -4.93 -15.23 -31.83
CA PRO A 76 -5.32 -14.17 -30.88
C PRO A 76 -5.82 -14.74 -29.53
N ALA A 77 -5.88 -13.88 -28.50
CA ALA A 77 -6.52 -14.19 -27.23
C ALA A 77 -7.94 -14.73 -27.44
N THR A 78 -8.29 -15.78 -26.70
CA THR A 78 -9.68 -16.25 -26.67
C THR A 78 -10.55 -15.26 -25.91
N ALA A 79 -11.84 -15.15 -26.24
CA ALA A 79 -12.76 -14.27 -25.51
C ALA A 79 -12.79 -14.55 -23.99
N ASP A 80 -12.58 -15.81 -23.58
CA ASP A 80 -12.45 -16.20 -22.17
C ASP A 80 -11.22 -15.56 -21.50
N LEU A 81 -10.09 -15.50 -22.20
CA LEU A 81 -8.87 -14.88 -21.68
C LEU A 81 -9.02 -13.36 -21.56
N ASP A 82 -9.64 -12.71 -22.54
CA ASP A 82 -9.95 -11.28 -22.49
C ASP A 82 -10.88 -10.95 -21.30
N ASP A 83 -11.95 -11.73 -21.11
CA ASP A 83 -12.87 -11.55 -19.97
C ASP A 83 -12.15 -11.75 -18.64
N ARG A 84 -11.29 -12.78 -18.55
CA ARG A 84 -10.49 -13.04 -17.35
C ARG A 84 -9.51 -11.92 -17.07
N MET A 85 -8.85 -11.34 -18.07
CA MET A 85 -7.93 -10.21 -17.90
C MET A 85 -8.67 -8.93 -17.50
N ALA A 86 -9.82 -8.66 -18.12
CA ALA A 86 -10.66 -7.53 -17.77
C ALA A 86 -11.12 -7.59 -16.30
N ALA A 87 -11.27 -8.80 -15.73
CA ALA A 87 -11.59 -8.99 -14.32
C ALA A 87 -10.47 -8.60 -13.35
N TRP A 88 -9.25 -8.28 -13.82
CA TRP A 88 -8.16 -7.73 -13.00
C TRP A 88 -8.08 -6.21 -13.05
N ILE A 89 -8.82 -5.58 -13.97
CA ILE A 89 -8.86 -4.13 -14.09
C ILE A 89 -9.84 -3.59 -13.04
N PRO A 90 -9.37 -2.77 -12.07
CA PRO A 90 -10.22 -2.27 -10.99
C PRO A 90 -11.41 -1.47 -11.53
N ASP A 91 -12.63 -1.91 -11.21
CA ASP A 91 -13.84 -1.21 -11.60
C ASP A 91 -14.93 -1.36 -10.53
N MET A 92 -15.34 -0.24 -9.93
CA MET A 92 -16.46 -0.19 -9.01
C MET A 92 -17.55 0.73 -9.55
N PRO A 93 -18.78 0.23 -9.77
CA PRO A 93 -19.93 1.09 -10.04
C PRO A 93 -20.16 2.07 -8.88
N LEU A 94 -20.19 3.38 -9.18
CA LEU A 94 -20.31 4.42 -8.17
C LEU A 94 -21.77 4.55 -7.71
N PRO A 95 -22.09 4.19 -6.44
CA PRO A 95 -23.44 4.29 -5.92
C PRO A 95 -23.93 5.74 -5.87
N LYS A 96 -25.25 5.94 -5.97
CA LYS A 96 -25.87 7.28 -6.00
C LYS A 96 -25.41 8.19 -4.87
N TYR A 97 -25.39 7.68 -3.63
CA TYR A 97 -25.01 8.47 -2.46
C TYR A 97 -23.55 8.94 -2.46
N LEU A 98 -22.65 8.26 -3.20
CA LEU A 98 -21.27 8.74 -3.40
C LEU A 98 -21.18 9.76 -4.53
N ARG A 99 -22.04 9.65 -5.56
CA ARG A 99 -22.12 10.66 -6.64
C ARG A 99 -22.57 12.01 -6.12
N ASP A 100 -23.43 12.02 -5.11
CA ASP A 100 -23.95 13.24 -4.49
C ASP A 100 -22.89 14.00 -3.64
N LEU A 101 -21.73 13.38 -3.38
CA LEU A 101 -20.64 14.00 -2.59
C LEU A 101 -19.83 15.06 -3.36
N SER A 102 -20.16 15.33 -4.64
CA SER A 102 -19.53 16.36 -5.48
C SER A 102 -18.00 16.27 -5.51
N ILE A 103 -17.48 15.06 -5.70
CA ILE A 103 -16.05 14.78 -5.83
C ILE A 103 -15.67 14.87 -7.31
N ASP A 104 -14.57 15.54 -7.61
CA ASP A 104 -14.08 15.68 -8.97
C ASP A 104 -13.75 14.30 -9.57
N MET A 105 -14.16 14.10 -10.82
CA MET A 105 -13.91 12.88 -11.59
C MET A 105 -12.71 13.13 -12.50
N ILE A 106 -11.64 12.38 -12.28
CA ILE A 106 -10.35 12.54 -12.97
C ILE A 106 -10.17 11.35 -13.92
N PRO A 107 -9.91 11.59 -15.22
CA PRO A 107 -9.56 10.52 -16.14
C PRO A 107 -8.22 9.87 -15.78
N ALA A 108 -8.15 8.55 -15.77
CA ALA A 108 -6.91 7.80 -15.50
C ALA A 108 -5.78 8.12 -16.51
N SER A 109 -6.12 8.66 -17.68
CA SER A 109 -5.17 9.13 -18.69
C SER A 109 -4.49 10.45 -18.32
N GLU A 110 -4.99 11.16 -17.30
CA GLU A 110 -4.38 12.39 -16.77
C GLU A 110 -3.54 12.12 -15.51
N VAL A 111 -3.61 10.89 -14.97
CA VAL A 111 -2.92 10.48 -13.76
C VAL A 111 -1.60 9.80 -14.13
N HIS A 112 -0.48 10.47 -13.86
CA HIS A 112 0.86 9.99 -14.19
C HIS A 112 1.46 9.23 -13.01
N ILE A 113 2.09 8.08 -13.26
CA ILE A 113 2.66 7.24 -12.20
C ILE A 113 4.04 7.78 -11.82
N LEU A 114 4.26 7.98 -10.52
CA LEU A 114 5.56 8.33 -9.95
C LEU A 114 6.22 7.13 -9.26
N SER A 115 5.43 6.29 -8.58
CA SER A 115 5.90 5.04 -8.00
C SER A 115 4.81 3.98 -7.92
N GLU A 116 5.24 2.73 -7.83
CA GLU A 116 4.39 1.55 -7.65
C GLU A 116 4.56 1.01 -6.22
N SER A 117 3.55 0.30 -5.72
CA SER A 117 3.61 -0.46 -4.47
C SER A 117 3.47 -1.94 -4.77
N THR A 118 4.20 -2.78 -4.05
CA THR A 118 4.04 -4.25 -4.04
C THR A 118 3.03 -4.73 -3.00
N ASP A 119 2.60 -3.85 -2.09
CA ASP A 119 1.72 -4.18 -0.97
C ASP A 119 0.46 -3.27 -0.97
N PRO A 120 -0.76 -3.85 -0.92
CA PRO A 120 -1.05 -5.27 -1.07
C PRO A 120 -0.67 -5.79 -2.46
N GLU A 121 -0.35 -7.09 -2.54
CA GLU A 121 -0.17 -7.74 -3.84
C GLU A 121 -1.47 -7.69 -4.67
N PRO A 122 -1.36 -7.61 -6.01
CA PRO A 122 -0.15 -7.52 -6.82
C PRO A 122 0.41 -6.09 -6.90
N ILE A 123 1.56 -5.92 -7.58
CA ILE A 123 2.12 -4.59 -7.86
C ILE A 123 1.06 -3.68 -8.48
N HIS A 124 0.97 -2.45 -8.00
CA HIS A 124 0.00 -1.47 -8.50
C HIS A 124 0.53 -0.03 -8.35
N PRO A 125 0.01 0.94 -9.14
CA PRO A 125 0.41 2.34 -8.99
C PRO A 125 -0.03 2.91 -7.64
N ALA A 126 0.87 3.61 -6.94
CA ALA A 126 0.62 4.13 -5.59
C ALA A 126 0.82 5.64 -5.49
N LEU A 127 2.01 6.17 -5.78
CA LEU A 127 2.23 7.62 -5.83
C LEU A 127 2.05 8.11 -7.27
N VAL A 128 1.22 9.13 -7.45
CA VAL A 128 0.86 9.65 -8.77
C VAL A 128 0.89 11.18 -8.82
N GLU A 129 0.96 11.74 -10.02
CA GLU A 129 0.90 13.17 -10.28
C GLU A 129 -0.28 13.53 -11.18
N VAL A 130 -1.01 14.57 -10.82
CA VAL A 130 -2.04 15.20 -11.66
C VAL A 130 -1.80 16.70 -11.67
N HIS A 131 -1.61 17.29 -12.85
CA HIS A 131 -1.38 18.72 -13.04
C HIS A 131 -0.24 19.32 -12.18
N GLY A 132 0.82 18.54 -11.93
CA GLY A 132 1.99 18.97 -11.14
C GLY A 132 1.80 18.90 -9.62
N GLU A 133 0.70 18.33 -9.13
CA GLU A 133 0.49 18.01 -7.71
C GLU A 133 0.52 16.49 -7.50
N GLN A 134 1.14 16.06 -6.40
CA GLN A 134 1.30 14.65 -6.05
C GLN A 134 0.16 14.15 -5.16
N PHE A 135 -0.28 12.92 -5.42
CA PHE A 135 -1.36 12.26 -4.70
C PHE A 135 -1.02 10.79 -4.45
N PHE A 136 -1.61 10.25 -3.39
CA PHE A 136 -1.66 8.80 -3.19
C PHE A 136 -2.90 8.25 -3.89
N LEU A 137 -2.72 7.27 -4.77
CA LEU A 137 -3.80 6.55 -5.44
C LEU A 137 -4.15 5.31 -4.61
N LYS A 138 -5.36 5.29 -4.06
CA LYS A 138 -5.93 4.07 -3.46
C LYS A 138 -6.82 3.39 -4.50
N VAL A 139 -6.40 2.19 -4.93
CA VAL A 139 -7.09 1.39 -5.94
C VAL A 139 -8.28 0.66 -5.29
N VAL A 140 -9.36 0.48 -6.06
CA VAL A 140 -10.52 -0.32 -5.63
C VAL A 140 -10.12 -1.80 -5.55
N ASP A 141 -10.35 -2.43 -4.39
CA ASP A 141 -10.39 -3.89 -4.30
C ASP A 141 -11.75 -4.41 -4.78
N MET A 142 -11.76 -5.10 -5.93
CA MET A 142 -12.97 -5.67 -6.52
C MET A 142 -13.57 -6.83 -5.71
N ASN A 143 -12.77 -7.48 -4.87
CA ASN A 143 -13.25 -8.51 -3.95
C ASN A 143 -13.93 -7.91 -2.72
N GLN A 144 -13.63 -6.64 -2.40
CA GLN A 144 -14.13 -5.94 -1.22
C GLN A 144 -14.58 -4.51 -1.53
N LEU A 145 -15.71 -4.38 -2.22
CA LEU A 145 -16.26 -3.07 -2.58
C LEU A 145 -16.82 -2.28 -1.39
N GLN A 146 -17.22 -2.94 -0.30
CA GLN A 146 -17.85 -2.26 0.84
C GLN A 146 -16.85 -1.38 1.62
N PRO A 147 -15.62 -1.86 1.94
CA PRO A 147 -14.61 -1.00 2.54
C PRO A 147 -14.34 0.28 1.76
N THR A 148 -14.09 0.17 0.45
CA THR A 148 -13.85 1.36 -0.40
C THR A 148 -15.01 2.36 -0.32
N LYS A 149 -16.24 1.87 -0.38
CA LYS A 149 -17.45 2.71 -0.28
C LYS A 149 -17.59 3.39 1.08
N ARG A 150 -17.29 2.67 2.15
CA ARG A 150 -17.32 3.17 3.53
C ARG A 150 -16.25 4.24 3.72
N GLU A 151 -15.04 3.99 3.27
CA GLU A 151 -13.91 4.90 3.37
C GLU A 151 -14.22 6.25 2.71
N ILE A 152 -14.66 6.22 1.44
CA ILE A 152 -15.01 7.45 0.71
C ILE A 152 -16.09 8.24 1.45
N HIS A 153 -17.11 7.54 1.95
CA HIS A 153 -18.21 8.16 2.68
C HIS A 153 -17.77 8.79 4.00
N LEU A 154 -17.00 8.06 4.82
CA LEU A 154 -16.52 8.53 6.12
C LEU A 154 -15.54 9.70 5.97
N MET A 155 -14.59 9.61 5.05
CA MET A 155 -13.65 10.70 4.77
C MET A 155 -14.36 11.99 4.35
N LYS A 156 -15.36 11.91 3.46
CA LYS A 156 -16.17 13.09 3.11
C LYS A 156 -17.05 13.59 4.25
N ARG A 157 -17.57 12.69 5.10
CA ARG A 157 -18.32 13.07 6.31
C ARG A 157 -17.42 13.81 7.30
N MET A 158 -16.18 13.37 7.50
CA MET A 158 -15.17 14.02 8.34
C MET A 158 -14.76 15.39 7.78
N GLU A 159 -14.56 15.47 6.47
CA GLU A 159 -14.27 16.74 5.79
C GLU A 159 -15.38 17.76 6.01
N LYS A 160 -16.64 17.37 5.82
CA LYS A 160 -17.81 18.23 6.06
C LYS A 160 -17.91 18.71 7.52
N LYS A 161 -17.39 17.93 8.46
CA LYS A 161 -17.34 18.27 9.89
C LYS A 161 -16.11 19.12 10.28
N GLY A 162 -15.19 19.38 9.35
CA GLY A 162 -13.97 20.13 9.63
C GLY A 162 -12.95 19.38 10.48
N LEU A 163 -13.01 18.04 10.55
CA LEU A 163 -12.12 17.28 11.44
C LEU A 163 -10.63 17.35 11.03
N HIS A 164 -10.36 17.68 9.77
CA HIS A 164 -9.01 17.92 9.25
C HIS A 164 -8.30 19.13 9.87
N GLU A 165 -9.03 20.00 10.58
CA GLU A 165 -8.45 21.11 11.36
C GLU A 165 -8.04 20.66 12.77
N GLN A 166 -8.53 19.49 13.21
CA GLN A 166 -8.32 18.98 14.56
C GLN A 166 -7.23 17.90 14.62
N PHE A 167 -7.06 17.11 13.58
CA PHE A 167 -6.01 16.11 13.45
C PHE A 167 -5.67 15.85 11.99
N ARG A 168 -4.54 15.18 11.74
CA ARG A 168 -4.09 14.91 10.37
C ARG A 168 -4.69 13.61 9.86
N MET A 169 -5.29 13.71 8.68
CA MET A 169 -5.78 12.58 7.90
C MET A 169 -5.70 12.95 6.42
N PRO A 170 -5.52 11.99 5.50
CA PRO A 170 -5.59 12.29 4.09
C PRO A 170 -6.97 12.84 3.71
N LYS A 171 -7.02 13.75 2.73
CA LYS A 171 -8.29 14.22 2.14
C LYS A 171 -8.50 13.55 0.79
N ILE A 172 -9.76 13.26 0.43
CA ILE A 172 -10.12 12.80 -0.91
C ILE A 172 -10.10 13.98 -1.87
N ARG A 173 -9.26 13.87 -2.90
CA ARG A 173 -9.00 14.93 -3.90
C ARG A 173 -9.68 14.66 -5.24
N GLY A 174 -9.95 13.40 -5.58
CA GLY A 174 -10.66 13.05 -6.81
C GLY A 174 -10.99 11.57 -6.87
N LEU A 175 -11.94 11.21 -7.73
CA LEU A 175 -12.26 9.83 -8.09
C LEU A 175 -11.69 9.55 -9.48
N VAL A 176 -10.94 8.46 -9.63
CA VAL A 176 -10.26 8.12 -10.88
C VAL A 176 -11.14 7.20 -11.70
N THR A 177 -11.27 7.51 -12.99
CA THR A 177 -12.08 6.72 -13.94
C THR A 177 -11.31 6.36 -15.19
N PHE A 178 -11.49 5.14 -15.68
CA PHE A 178 -10.99 4.78 -17.01
C PHE A 178 -11.84 5.42 -18.10
N ALA A 179 -11.20 5.82 -19.18
CA ALA A 179 -11.89 6.29 -20.36
C ALA A 179 -12.71 5.14 -20.99
N SER A 180 -14.01 5.36 -21.24
CA SER A 180 -14.82 4.37 -21.96
C SER A 180 -14.31 4.25 -23.41
N THR A 181 -13.79 3.07 -23.73
CA THR A 181 -13.24 2.70 -25.04
C THR A 181 -14.32 2.53 -26.11
N ASP A 182 -15.59 2.33 -25.72
CA ASP A 182 -16.69 2.03 -26.64
C ASP A 182 -17.71 3.16 -26.86
N LYS A 183 -17.90 3.54 -28.12
CA LYS A 183 -18.91 4.55 -28.53
C LYS A 183 -20.36 4.14 -28.19
N LYS A 184 -20.66 2.84 -28.05
CA LYS A 184 -21.97 2.33 -27.63
C LYS A 184 -22.14 2.35 -26.10
N GLU A 185 -21.06 2.15 -25.34
CA GLU A 185 -21.06 2.29 -23.88
C GLU A 185 -21.24 3.74 -23.41
N LYS A 186 -20.71 4.71 -24.16
CA LYS A 186 -20.85 6.14 -23.84
C LYS A 186 -22.30 6.61 -23.64
N LYS A 187 -23.28 5.98 -24.31
CA LYS A 187 -24.72 6.28 -24.12
C LYS A 187 -25.36 5.58 -22.93
N LYS A 188 -24.79 4.48 -22.41
CA LYS A 188 -25.35 3.66 -21.32
C LYS A 188 -24.73 4.01 -19.96
N LYS A 189 -23.44 4.38 -19.92
CA LYS A 189 -22.69 4.79 -18.71
C LYS A 189 -22.95 6.23 -18.24
N GLN A 190 -23.61 7.07 -19.04
CA GLN A 190 -23.93 8.45 -18.63
C GLN A 190 -24.78 8.53 -17.34
N ASN A 191 -25.45 7.42 -16.95
CA ASN A 191 -26.21 7.31 -15.69
C ASN A 191 -25.49 6.51 -14.58
N ASN A 192 -24.38 5.82 -14.88
CA ASN A 192 -23.63 4.96 -13.98
C ASN A 192 -22.12 5.11 -14.25
N SER A 193 -21.51 6.13 -13.64
CA SER A 193 -20.06 6.23 -13.58
C SER A 193 -19.51 5.08 -12.72
N SER A 194 -18.46 4.42 -13.17
CA SER A 194 -17.64 3.53 -12.36
C SER A 194 -16.30 4.19 -12.08
N ILE A 195 -15.62 3.78 -11.02
CA ILE A 195 -14.32 4.31 -10.62
C ILE A 195 -13.34 3.15 -10.46
N MET A 196 -12.06 3.39 -10.77
CA MET A 196 -10.98 2.42 -10.59
C MET A 196 -10.25 2.61 -9.25
N GLY A 197 -10.35 3.81 -8.69
CA GLY A 197 -9.67 4.21 -7.48
C GLY A 197 -10.00 5.66 -7.14
N PHE A 198 -9.34 6.19 -6.13
CA PHE A 198 -9.50 7.58 -5.72
C PHE A 198 -8.17 8.17 -5.24
N LEU A 199 -8.02 9.48 -5.45
CA LEU A 199 -6.83 10.23 -5.08
C LEU A 199 -6.98 10.78 -3.66
N MET A 200 -5.94 10.60 -2.88
CA MET A 200 -5.79 11.09 -1.52
C MET A 200 -4.61 12.05 -1.44
N THR A 201 -4.64 12.93 -0.44
CA THR A 201 -3.47 13.76 -0.10
C THR A 201 -2.28 12.84 0.20
N ALA A 202 -1.17 13.02 -0.51
CA ALA A 202 0.05 12.27 -0.24
C ALA A 202 0.66 12.71 1.09
N ILE A 203 1.04 11.74 1.92
CA ILE A 203 1.80 11.98 3.15
C ILE A 203 3.28 11.98 2.77
N SER A 204 4.06 12.93 3.29
CA SER A 204 5.50 13.03 2.97
C SER A 204 6.28 12.02 3.80
N ASN A 205 7.02 11.13 3.12
CA ASN A 205 7.85 10.07 3.73
C ASN A 205 7.16 9.32 4.89
N PRO A 206 5.97 8.74 4.66
CA PRO A 206 5.18 8.17 5.73
C PRO A 206 5.81 6.88 6.23
N THR A 207 5.96 6.74 7.54
CA THR A 207 6.41 5.50 8.19
C THR A 207 5.28 4.96 9.07
N PRO A 208 4.88 3.68 8.94
CA PRO A 208 3.89 3.08 9.83
C PRO A 208 4.30 3.22 11.30
N LEU A 209 3.35 3.46 12.20
CA LEU A 209 3.62 3.60 13.63
C LEU A 209 4.21 2.31 14.23
N THR A 210 3.88 1.14 13.67
CA THR A 210 4.49 -0.15 14.03
C THR A 210 6.02 -0.13 13.91
N HIS A 211 6.56 0.56 12.90
CA HIS A 211 8.02 0.73 12.73
C HIS A 211 8.63 1.77 13.68
N LYS A 212 7.81 2.41 14.51
CA LYS A 212 8.21 3.39 15.53
C LYS A 212 8.00 2.86 16.95
N LEU A 213 7.60 1.60 17.09
CA LEU A 213 7.55 0.89 18.38
C LEU A 213 8.95 0.37 18.72
N ASP A 214 9.90 1.29 18.84
CA ASP A 214 11.31 0.99 19.07
C ASP A 214 11.74 1.58 20.43
N PRO A 215 12.27 0.78 21.36
CA PRO A 215 12.82 1.26 22.64
C PRO A 215 13.89 2.35 22.48
N ALA A 216 14.62 2.37 21.36
CA ALA A 216 15.61 3.39 21.04
C ALA A 216 14.99 4.78 20.80
N ILE A 217 13.70 4.86 20.47
CA ILE A 217 12.96 6.11 20.40
C ILE A 217 12.63 6.58 21.81
N SER A 218 12.92 7.85 22.10
CA SER A 218 12.72 8.42 23.43
C SER A 218 11.28 8.25 23.92
N GLN A 219 11.12 7.87 25.20
CA GLN A 219 9.81 7.70 25.83
C GLN A 219 8.90 8.91 25.63
N SER A 220 9.43 10.13 25.79
CA SER A 220 8.65 11.35 25.60
C SER A 220 8.04 11.50 24.20
N GLN A 221 8.72 10.99 23.16
CA GLN A 221 8.19 11.00 21.80
C GLN A 221 7.09 9.95 21.64
N ARG A 222 7.31 8.74 22.16
CA ARG A 222 6.30 7.68 22.14
C ARG A 222 5.04 8.06 22.93
N ASP A 223 5.20 8.71 24.08
CA ASP A 223 4.09 9.27 24.87
C ASP A 223 3.33 10.35 24.09
N THR A 224 4.04 11.17 23.29
CA THR A 224 3.41 12.17 22.43
C THR A 224 2.51 11.51 21.40
N TRP A 225 3.00 10.47 20.72
CA TRP A 225 2.19 9.70 19.78
C TRP A 225 1.04 8.95 20.46
N ALA A 226 1.24 8.37 21.64
CA ALA A 226 0.20 7.66 22.38
C ALA A 226 -0.96 8.60 22.77
N ASN A 227 -0.63 9.79 23.28
CA ASN A 227 -1.61 10.83 23.59
C ASN A 227 -2.35 11.29 22.33
N GLU A 228 -1.65 11.43 21.21
CA GLU A 228 -2.26 11.85 19.95
C GLU A 228 -3.18 10.78 19.36
N CYS A 229 -2.80 9.50 19.37
CA CYS A 229 -3.66 8.37 19.02
C CYS A 229 -4.97 8.42 19.83
N ALA A 230 -4.86 8.55 21.16
CA ALA A 230 -6.02 8.58 22.04
C ALA A 230 -6.92 9.80 21.78
N ARG A 231 -6.31 10.96 21.52
CA ARG A 231 -7.03 12.19 21.20
C ARG A 231 -7.79 12.06 19.87
N ILE A 232 -7.17 11.49 18.83
CA ILE A 232 -7.78 11.28 17.52
C ILE A 232 -9.00 10.36 17.64
N VAL A 233 -8.84 9.18 18.24
CA VAL A 233 -9.94 8.21 18.42
C VAL A 233 -11.08 8.84 19.21
N LYS A 234 -10.78 9.56 20.28
CA LYS A 234 -11.79 10.29 21.06
C LYS A 234 -12.58 11.28 20.19
N ILE A 235 -11.90 12.06 19.34
CA ILE A 235 -12.57 13.04 18.46
C ILE A 235 -13.48 12.33 17.45
N LEU A 236 -13.07 11.16 16.92
CA LEU A 236 -13.91 10.35 16.04
C LEU A 236 -15.21 9.91 16.74
N HIS A 237 -15.10 9.35 17.95
CA HIS A 237 -16.25 8.87 18.73
C HIS A 237 -17.16 10.00 19.20
N ASP A 238 -16.60 11.14 19.65
CA ASP A 238 -17.35 12.36 19.96
C ASP A 238 -18.19 12.81 18.75
N ASN A 239 -17.72 12.50 17.54
CA ASN A 239 -18.38 12.79 16.26
C ASN A 239 -19.25 11.66 15.72
N LYS A 240 -19.45 10.56 16.46
CA LYS A 240 -20.22 9.39 16.01
C LYS A 240 -19.68 8.82 14.71
N ILE A 241 -18.36 8.66 14.68
CA ILE A 241 -17.57 8.03 13.63
C ILE A 241 -16.79 6.91 14.29
N ILE A 242 -17.06 5.69 13.84
CA ILE A 242 -16.32 4.49 14.24
C ILE A 242 -15.21 4.29 13.21
N TRP A 243 -13.97 4.12 13.68
CA TRP A 243 -12.81 3.88 12.83
C TRP A 243 -12.93 2.50 12.18
N GLY A 244 -13.09 1.45 12.99
CA GLY A 244 -13.48 0.12 12.56
C GLY A 244 -12.36 -0.76 12.00
N ASP A 245 -11.11 -0.34 12.12
CA ASP A 245 -9.91 -1.18 11.89
C ASP A 245 -8.76 -0.68 12.77
N ALA A 246 -8.94 -0.70 14.09
CA ALA A 246 -8.00 -0.10 15.02
C ALA A 246 -6.72 -0.92 15.14
N LYS A 247 -5.64 -0.43 14.53
CA LYS A 247 -4.29 -1.02 14.58
C LYS A 247 -3.21 0.04 14.38
N ALA A 248 -2.01 -0.24 14.87
CA ALA A 248 -0.88 0.70 14.75
C ALA A 248 -0.50 0.98 13.28
N ASP A 249 -0.64 0.02 12.36
CA ASP A 249 -0.31 0.22 10.93
C ASP A 249 -1.19 1.28 10.25
N ASN A 250 -2.38 1.53 10.78
CA ASN A 250 -3.27 2.58 10.26
C ASN A 250 -2.95 3.97 10.85
N PHE A 251 -1.87 4.09 11.62
CA PHE A 251 -1.25 5.36 11.95
C PHE A 251 0.09 5.50 11.23
N MET A 252 0.31 6.64 10.59
CA MET A 252 1.57 6.97 9.92
C MET A 252 2.24 8.14 10.61
N VAL A 253 3.55 8.10 10.74
CA VAL A 253 4.39 9.22 11.19
C VAL A 253 5.04 9.84 9.96
N ASP A 254 4.88 11.15 9.78
CA ASP A 254 5.50 11.87 8.67
C ASP A 254 6.94 12.35 8.99
N ASP A 255 7.55 13.08 8.06
CA ASP A 255 8.91 13.61 8.19
C ASP A 255 9.10 14.65 9.31
N LYS A 256 8.03 15.11 9.95
CA LYS A 256 8.02 16.06 11.08
C LYS A 256 7.64 15.39 12.40
N ASP A 257 7.61 14.06 12.43
CA ASP A 257 7.13 13.25 13.55
C ASP A 257 5.65 13.49 13.91
N ASP A 258 4.86 14.09 13.00
CA ASP A 258 3.43 14.29 13.19
C ASP A 258 2.65 13.02 12.83
N LEU A 259 1.64 12.72 13.63
CA LEU A 259 0.81 11.53 13.45
C LEU A 259 -0.34 11.78 12.46
N TRP A 260 -0.52 10.86 11.52
CA TRP A 260 -1.63 10.78 10.59
C TRP A 260 -2.43 9.52 10.84
N ILE A 261 -3.75 9.63 10.90
CA ILE A 261 -4.63 8.47 10.85
C ILE A 261 -5.04 8.19 9.39
N ILE A 262 -4.91 6.94 8.97
CA ILE A 262 -5.29 6.45 7.66
C ILE A 262 -6.29 5.29 7.79
N ASP A 263 -6.76 4.82 6.64
CA ASP A 263 -7.70 3.72 6.45
C ASP A 263 -9.01 3.81 7.26
N PHE A 264 -10.08 4.21 6.56
CA PHE A 264 -11.44 4.23 7.11
C PHE A 264 -12.36 3.24 6.39
N GLY A 265 -11.77 2.26 5.69
CA GLY A 265 -12.52 1.22 5.00
C GLY A 265 -13.25 0.29 5.96
N GLY A 266 -12.73 0.14 7.17
CA GLY A 266 -13.23 -0.84 8.14
C GLY A 266 -12.84 -2.24 7.71
N SER A 267 -12.32 -3.02 8.64
CA SER A 267 -11.89 -4.38 8.39
C SER A 267 -11.94 -5.18 9.68
N TYR A 268 -11.40 -6.39 9.67
CA TYR A 268 -11.08 -7.09 10.89
C TYR A 268 -9.65 -7.59 10.77
N THR A 269 -8.79 -7.11 11.66
CA THR A 269 -7.42 -7.58 11.76
C THR A 269 -7.31 -8.43 13.03
N GLU A 270 -7.05 -9.74 12.84
CA GLU A 270 -6.88 -10.67 13.96
C GLU A 270 -5.74 -10.21 14.89
N GLY A 271 -5.93 -10.40 16.20
CA GLY A 271 -4.95 -10.01 17.22
C GLY A 271 -5.06 -8.57 17.70
N TRP A 272 -5.74 -7.67 16.96
CA TRP A 272 -5.93 -6.27 17.39
C TRP A 272 -7.24 -6.05 18.15
N VAL A 273 -8.34 -6.56 17.62
CA VAL A 273 -9.68 -6.40 18.21
C VAL A 273 -10.36 -7.76 18.25
N ASP A 274 -11.21 -8.01 19.24
CA ASP A 274 -12.01 -9.23 19.29
C ASP A 274 -13.03 -9.25 18.13
N PRO A 275 -13.29 -10.40 17.48
CA PRO A 275 -14.22 -10.50 16.36
C PRO A 275 -15.61 -9.90 16.63
N GLU A 276 -16.09 -10.02 17.87
CA GLU A 276 -17.39 -9.53 18.32
C GLU A 276 -17.46 -8.00 18.44
N LEU A 277 -16.31 -7.33 18.55
CA LEU A 277 -16.18 -5.88 18.70
C LEU A 277 -15.75 -5.19 17.40
N LYS A 278 -15.64 -5.94 16.31
CA LYS A 278 -15.40 -5.40 14.97
C LYS A 278 -16.32 -4.23 14.65
N GLU A 279 -15.76 -3.16 14.11
CA GLU A 279 -16.51 -1.97 13.67
C GLU A 279 -17.42 -1.37 14.76
N THR A 280 -17.00 -1.39 16.03
CA THR A 280 -17.66 -0.70 17.16
C THR A 280 -16.74 0.32 17.85
N GLU A 281 -17.33 1.24 18.65
CA GLU A 281 -16.55 2.19 19.46
C GLU A 281 -15.67 1.41 20.49
N GLU A 282 -16.21 0.34 21.08
CA GLU A 282 -15.48 -0.52 22.01
C GLU A 282 -14.31 -1.27 21.36
N GLY A 283 -14.47 -1.68 20.10
CA GLY A 283 -13.39 -2.28 19.31
C GLY A 283 -12.28 -1.28 19.02
N ASP A 284 -12.63 -0.05 18.66
CA ASP A 284 -11.65 1.03 18.49
C ASP A 284 -10.87 1.31 19.78
N ASP A 285 -11.57 1.35 20.92
CA ASP A 285 -10.95 1.53 22.24
C ASP A 285 -10.02 0.37 22.62
N MET A 286 -10.38 -0.86 22.26
CA MET A 286 -9.54 -2.04 22.47
C MET A 286 -8.25 -1.96 21.66
N GLY A 287 -8.35 -1.65 20.37
CA GLY A 287 -7.17 -1.46 19.53
C GLY A 287 -6.30 -0.31 20.03
N LEU A 288 -6.92 0.82 20.41
CA LEU A 288 -6.20 1.96 20.98
C LEU A 288 -5.40 1.58 22.23
N ARG A 289 -5.99 0.81 23.16
CA ARG A 289 -5.28 0.35 24.38
C ARG A 289 -4.01 -0.42 24.02
N LYS A 290 -4.07 -1.34 23.05
CA LYS A 290 -2.90 -2.11 22.58
C LYS A 290 -1.84 -1.20 21.96
N ILE A 291 -2.25 -0.24 21.11
CA ILE A 291 -1.34 0.74 20.51
C ILE A 291 -0.63 1.56 21.60
N THR A 292 -1.38 2.07 22.59
CA THR A 292 -0.81 2.88 23.67
C THR A 292 0.09 2.06 24.59
N ALA A 293 -0.24 0.80 24.86
CA ALA A 293 0.61 -0.10 25.65
C ALA A 293 1.95 -0.36 24.93
N ALA A 294 1.90 -0.69 23.64
CA ALA A 294 3.10 -0.88 22.82
C ALA A 294 3.95 0.39 22.69
N LEU A 295 3.32 1.57 22.66
CA LEU A 295 4.06 2.83 22.68
C LEU A 295 4.66 3.14 24.04
N HIS A 296 4.03 2.76 25.15
CA HIS A 296 4.61 3.01 26.48
C HIS A 296 5.75 2.03 26.79
N ASP A 297 5.54 0.74 26.52
CA ASP A 297 6.52 -0.32 26.74
C ASP A 297 6.61 -1.25 25.51
N PRO A 298 7.45 -0.89 24.52
CA PRO A 298 7.65 -1.69 23.32
C PRO A 298 8.31 -3.03 23.61
N GLU A 299 9.15 -3.14 24.64
CA GLU A 299 9.85 -4.41 24.96
C GLU A 299 8.85 -5.46 25.45
N GLU A 300 7.91 -5.08 26.32
CA GLU A 300 6.92 -6.01 26.87
C GLU A 300 5.74 -6.26 25.90
N ASN A 301 5.40 -5.29 25.05
CA ASN A 301 4.16 -5.30 24.26
C ASN A 301 4.39 -5.38 22.74
N THR A 302 5.61 -5.64 22.29
CA THR A 302 5.90 -6.02 20.91
C THR A 302 6.68 -7.33 20.86
N PHE A 303 6.59 -8.03 19.75
CA PHE A 303 7.30 -9.29 19.53
C PHE A 303 8.48 -9.02 18.60
N ASP A 304 9.72 -9.22 19.08
CA ASP A 304 10.89 -9.24 18.20
C ASP A 304 11.03 -10.62 17.56
N PRO A 305 10.80 -10.77 16.24
CA PRO A 305 10.94 -12.05 15.56
C PRO A 305 12.39 -12.56 15.49
N ASN A 306 13.39 -11.75 15.85
CA ASN A 306 14.81 -12.12 15.89
C ASN A 306 15.29 -12.51 17.28
N GLU A 307 14.47 -12.31 18.30
CA GLU A 307 14.77 -12.76 19.65
C GLU A 307 14.19 -14.18 19.79
N ASP A 308 15.07 -15.17 19.66
CA ASP A 308 14.73 -16.58 19.84
C ASP A 308 14.22 -16.78 21.28
N GLY A 309 12.92 -16.64 21.50
CA GLY A 309 12.29 -16.71 22.82
C GLY A 309 12.53 -18.06 23.49
N GLU A 310 13.24 -18.05 24.62
CA GLU A 310 13.03 -19.03 25.67
C GLU A 310 11.57 -18.93 26.11
N ASP A 311 10.84 -20.04 26.01
CA ASP A 311 9.44 -20.16 26.43
C ASP A 311 9.28 -19.79 27.91
N GLY A 312 8.77 -18.58 28.17
CA GLY A 312 8.29 -18.14 29.49
C GLY A 312 6.77 -18.26 29.56
N GLU A 313 6.29 -19.43 29.99
CA GLU A 313 4.93 -19.58 30.53
C GLU A 313 4.80 -18.72 31.79
N ASP A 314 4.01 -17.64 31.78
CA ASP A 314 3.47 -17.03 33.00
C ASP A 314 2.11 -16.35 32.71
N ASP A 315 1.07 -17.18 32.58
CA ASP A 315 -0.32 -16.77 32.74
C ASP A 315 -0.63 -16.62 34.25
N GLU A 316 -0.49 -15.41 34.82
CA GLU A 316 -1.04 -15.13 36.15
C GLU A 316 -2.53 -14.74 36.05
N GLU A 317 -3.39 -15.75 36.19
CA GLU A 317 -4.83 -15.61 36.49
C GLU A 317 -5.06 -14.88 37.82
N VAL A 318 -5.58 -13.65 37.78
CA VAL A 318 -6.19 -13.01 38.95
C VAL A 318 -7.60 -13.61 39.17
N LYS A 319 -7.69 -14.55 40.11
CA LYS A 319 -8.95 -15.15 40.60
C LYS A 319 -9.78 -14.15 41.38
N GLY A 320 -10.94 -13.76 40.84
CA GLY A 320 -12.05 -13.18 41.58
C GLY A 320 -13.16 -14.22 41.79
N GLU A 321 -13.33 -14.65 43.04
CA GLU A 321 -14.39 -15.58 43.47
C GLU A 321 -15.78 -14.97 43.31
N VAL A 322 -16.68 -15.63 42.55
CA VAL A 322 -18.13 -15.54 42.78
C VAL A 322 -18.79 -16.90 42.52
N GLU A 323 -19.70 -17.25 43.42
CA GLU A 323 -20.24 -18.56 43.78
C GLU A 323 -21.01 -19.34 42.69
N GLU A 324 -20.89 -20.67 42.78
CA GLU A 324 -21.70 -21.66 42.06
C GLU A 324 -23.21 -21.53 42.36
N MET A 325 -24.03 -21.52 41.30
CA MET A 325 -25.36 -22.13 41.35
C MET A 325 -25.50 -23.15 40.21
N GLN A 326 -25.66 -24.41 40.62
CA GLN A 326 -25.97 -25.55 39.76
C GLN A 326 -27.44 -25.53 39.33
N MET A 327 -27.72 -25.89 38.07
CA MET A 327 -28.69 -26.94 37.68
C MET A 327 -28.80 -27.07 36.14
N GLN A 328 -28.48 -28.28 35.65
CA GLN A 328 -29.25 -29.19 34.75
C GLN A 328 -29.97 -28.57 33.52
N GLU A 329 -29.97 -29.10 32.29
CA GLU A 329 -29.68 -30.43 31.74
C GLU A 329 -29.70 -30.34 30.18
N GLU A 330 -29.05 -31.32 29.53
CA GLU A 330 -29.42 -31.99 28.26
C GLU A 330 -29.27 -31.35 26.85
N ASP A 331 -28.27 -31.91 26.15
CA ASP A 331 -28.36 -32.72 24.91
C ASP A 331 -28.03 -32.11 23.53
N ALA A 332 -27.51 -33.00 22.67
CA ALA A 332 -27.30 -32.95 21.23
C ALA A 332 -25.92 -32.50 20.67
N ARG A 333 -24.97 -33.45 20.75
CA ARG A 333 -24.17 -33.99 19.62
C ARG A 333 -23.84 -33.04 18.45
N GLY A 334 -22.62 -32.51 18.50
CA GLY A 334 -21.56 -32.90 17.56
C GLY A 334 -21.63 -32.37 16.13
N LYS A 335 -20.78 -31.38 15.84
CA LYS A 335 -20.02 -31.25 14.58
C LYS A 335 -18.67 -30.59 14.88
N LYS A 336 -17.59 -31.36 14.74
CA LYS A 336 -16.21 -30.86 14.81
C LYS A 336 -15.96 -29.93 13.62
N ALA A 337 -15.58 -28.69 13.88
CA ALA A 337 -14.96 -27.80 12.89
C ALA A 337 -13.43 -28.00 12.92
N PRO A 338 -12.72 -27.90 11.79
CA PRO A 338 -11.30 -28.21 11.70
C PRO A 338 -10.45 -27.10 12.34
N LYS A 339 -9.36 -27.52 12.99
CA LYS A 339 -8.27 -26.64 13.45
C LYS A 339 -7.68 -25.90 12.25
N LEU A 340 -7.95 -24.62 12.13
CA LEU A 340 -7.24 -23.73 11.23
C LEU A 340 -5.90 -23.34 11.87
N LYS A 341 -4.85 -23.43 11.05
CA LYS A 341 -3.45 -23.20 11.44
C LYS A 341 -3.25 -21.73 11.78
N LYS A 342 -2.47 -21.48 12.83
CA LYS A 342 -1.88 -20.19 13.14
C LYS A 342 -0.94 -19.78 11.99
N GLU A 343 -1.26 -18.72 11.28
CA GLU A 343 -0.29 -17.99 10.46
C GLU A 343 -0.33 -16.53 10.91
N SER A 344 0.70 -16.16 11.65
CA SER A 344 1.02 -14.81 12.10
C SER A 344 1.48 -13.99 10.90
N SER A 345 0.76 -12.92 10.56
CA SER A 345 1.23 -11.97 9.55
C SER A 345 2.13 -10.93 10.22
N LEU A 346 3.42 -11.20 10.24
CA LEU A 346 4.46 -10.22 10.57
C LEU A 346 4.92 -9.63 9.23
N PHE A 347 4.56 -8.38 8.96
CA PHE A 347 4.86 -7.72 7.69
C PHE A 347 6.17 -6.94 7.80
N VAL A 348 7.15 -7.33 6.99
CA VAL A 348 8.40 -6.59 6.79
C VAL A 348 8.28 -5.89 5.43
N THR A 349 8.29 -4.55 5.43
CA THR A 349 8.44 -3.78 4.19
C THR A 349 9.93 -3.62 3.87
N GLU A 350 10.44 -4.37 2.90
CA GLU A 350 11.73 -4.05 2.27
C GLU A 350 11.50 -3.02 1.17
N VAL A 351 11.99 -1.80 1.39
CA VAL A 351 12.19 -0.83 0.31
C VAL A 351 13.40 -1.31 -0.50
N VAL A 352 13.15 -1.98 -1.64
CA VAL A 352 14.22 -2.34 -2.58
C VAL A 352 14.70 -1.06 -3.25
N SER A 353 15.82 -0.53 -2.76
CA SER A 353 16.60 0.49 -3.47
C SER A 353 17.23 -0.13 -4.71
N GLU A 354 17.09 0.55 -5.86
CA GLU A 354 17.58 0.14 -7.20
C GLU A 354 19.09 -0.20 -7.25
N GLU A 355 19.88 0.13 -6.22
CA GLU A 355 21.33 -0.10 -6.21
C GLU A 355 21.73 -1.57 -5.98
N LYS A 356 20.85 -2.42 -5.43
CA LYS A 356 21.19 -3.83 -5.13
C LYS A 356 21.09 -4.76 -6.36
N ALA A 357 20.32 -4.38 -7.39
CA ALA A 357 20.14 -5.18 -8.60
C ALA A 357 21.38 -5.17 -9.53
N ILE A 358 22.21 -4.13 -9.46
CA ILE A 358 23.38 -4.00 -10.36
C ILE A 358 24.57 -4.83 -9.86
N ARG A 359 24.64 -5.15 -8.56
CA ARG A 359 25.79 -5.85 -7.97
C ARG A 359 25.78 -7.37 -8.20
N ALA A 360 24.62 -7.96 -8.52
CA ALA A 360 24.50 -9.39 -8.78
C ALA A 360 24.93 -9.82 -10.21
N VAL A 361 25.14 -8.86 -11.12
CA VAL A 361 25.45 -9.16 -12.54
C VAL A 361 26.95 -9.00 -12.87
N SER A 362 27.80 -8.52 -11.94
CA SER A 362 29.22 -8.25 -12.21
C SER A 362 30.23 -9.16 -11.51
N SER A 363 29.83 -10.29 -10.92
CA SER A 363 30.79 -11.27 -10.34
C SER A 363 30.76 -12.61 -11.08
N SER A 364 31.06 -12.61 -12.39
CA SER A 364 31.42 -13.83 -13.14
C SER A 364 32.08 -13.46 -14.48
N ALA A 365 33.22 -12.76 -14.46
CA ALA A 365 34.07 -12.64 -15.66
C ALA A 365 35.51 -12.18 -15.32
N GLU A 366 36.36 -13.09 -14.89
CA GLU A 366 37.82 -13.12 -15.16
C GLU A 366 38.18 -14.63 -15.23
N VAL A 367 38.91 -15.21 -16.19
CA VAL A 367 40.23 -14.94 -16.80
C VAL A 367 40.26 -15.73 -18.16
N GLU A 368 40.71 -15.22 -19.31
CA GLU A 368 42.10 -15.31 -19.82
C GLU A 368 42.37 -14.36 -21.02
N GLU A 369 43.40 -13.53 -20.85
CA GLU A 369 44.53 -13.17 -21.73
C GLU A 369 44.39 -13.06 -23.28
N ALA A 370 44.71 -11.87 -23.80
CA ALA A 370 45.83 -11.64 -24.75
C ALA A 370 45.98 -10.14 -25.04
N GLY A 371 47.19 -9.62 -24.88
CA GLY A 371 47.47 -8.18 -24.90
C GLY A 371 47.69 -7.56 -26.28
N GLU A 372 47.62 -6.23 -26.31
CA GLU A 372 48.51 -5.40 -27.14
C GLU A 372 48.50 -3.95 -26.62
N GLU A 373 49.70 -3.42 -26.36
CA GLU A 373 49.93 -2.04 -25.97
C GLU A 373 49.66 -1.08 -27.14
N LYS A 374 48.98 0.05 -26.90
CA LYS A 374 49.38 1.35 -27.47
C LYS A 374 48.73 2.57 -26.80
N LYS A 375 49.62 3.30 -26.13
CA LYS A 375 49.68 4.73 -25.77
C LYS A 375 48.93 5.68 -26.73
N ILE A 376 48.26 6.71 -26.20
CA ILE A 376 48.50 8.16 -26.44
C ILE A 376 47.33 9.06 -25.95
N GLU A 377 47.69 9.98 -25.04
CA GLU A 377 47.29 11.40 -24.82
C GLU A 377 45.82 11.86 -24.66
N ALA A 378 45.61 12.52 -23.52
CA ALA A 378 44.59 13.55 -23.29
C ALA A 378 44.94 14.87 -24.01
N PRO A 379 43.96 15.78 -24.08
CA PRO A 379 44.29 17.12 -23.62
C PRO A 379 43.26 17.74 -22.68
N GLU A 380 43.83 18.41 -21.69
CA GLU A 380 43.29 19.53 -20.93
C GLU A 380 42.77 20.65 -21.84
N GLY A 381 41.95 21.55 -21.28
CA GLY A 381 42.01 22.94 -21.71
C GLY A 381 40.71 23.73 -21.68
N ALA A 382 40.38 24.23 -20.49
CA ALA A 382 40.14 25.64 -20.19
C ALA A 382 39.18 26.48 -21.06
N SER A 383 38.38 27.28 -20.34
CA SER A 383 38.49 28.75 -20.32
C SER A 383 37.15 29.48 -20.50
N ASN A 384 36.68 30.00 -19.35
CA ASN A 384 36.45 31.42 -19.08
C ASN A 384 35.34 32.24 -19.78
N ARG A 385 34.74 33.06 -18.90
CA ARG A 385 34.29 34.46 -19.09
C ARG A 385 32.95 34.62 -19.83
N LYS A 386 32.04 35.52 -19.44
CA LYS A 386 32.17 36.74 -18.63
C LYS A 386 30.78 37.26 -18.24
N ARG A 387 30.76 37.95 -17.10
CA ARG A 387 29.70 38.86 -16.61
C ARG A 387 29.43 40.03 -17.56
N LYS A 388 28.18 40.52 -17.51
CA LYS A 388 27.72 41.92 -17.70
C LYS A 388 26.28 41.91 -17.13
N VAL A 389 25.94 42.47 -15.97
CA VAL A 389 26.07 43.82 -15.39
C VAL A 389 25.32 44.90 -16.18
N ASP A 390 24.48 45.60 -15.41
CA ASP A 390 23.76 46.87 -15.61
C ASP A 390 22.40 46.82 -16.34
N ALA A 391 21.37 47.59 -15.96
CA ALA A 391 21.06 48.35 -14.75
C ALA A 391 19.64 48.92 -14.94
N SER A 392 18.90 49.03 -13.82
CA SER A 392 17.92 50.08 -13.47
C SER A 392 17.11 50.81 -14.55
N ARG A 393 15.78 50.82 -14.39
CA ARG A 393 15.03 52.09 -14.36
C ARG A 393 13.75 51.98 -13.54
N GLU A 394 13.61 52.95 -12.65
CA GLU A 394 12.49 53.24 -11.76
C GLU A 394 11.35 53.96 -12.50
N ASP A 395 10.28 54.19 -11.74
CA ASP A 395 9.20 55.17 -11.88
C ASP A 395 8.01 54.74 -12.76
N GLU A 396 6.75 55.00 -12.41
CA GLU A 396 6.02 55.41 -11.22
C GLU A 396 4.53 55.42 -11.65
N ASP A 397 3.63 55.27 -10.70
CA ASP A 397 2.29 55.86 -10.64
C ASP A 397 1.13 55.50 -11.61
N ASP A 398 0.14 54.86 -10.97
CA ASP A 398 -1.13 55.49 -10.55
C ASP A 398 -2.43 55.25 -11.36
N SER A 399 -3.44 54.91 -10.54
CA SER A 399 -4.86 55.25 -10.62
C SER A 399 -5.79 54.55 -11.63
N SER A 400 -6.59 53.65 -11.05
CA SER A 400 -8.06 53.77 -10.94
C SER A 400 -8.97 53.80 -12.20
N LYS A 401 -9.91 52.85 -12.22
CA LYS A 401 -11.38 53.02 -12.43
C LYS A 401 -11.99 51.63 -12.65
N SER A 402 -12.63 51.03 -11.65
CA SER A 402 -14.08 51.15 -11.39
C SER A 402 -14.94 51.21 -12.67
N ASN A 403 -15.66 50.12 -12.95
CA ASN A 403 -17.02 50.27 -13.44
C ASN A 403 -17.94 49.13 -12.97
N LYS A 404 -19.19 49.53 -12.79
CA LYS A 404 -20.23 48.95 -11.95
C LYS A 404 -21.37 48.45 -12.85
N ARG A 405 -22.14 47.46 -12.35
CA ARG A 405 -23.56 47.13 -12.70
C ARG A 405 -23.78 46.47 -14.06
N GLY A 406 -24.77 45.60 -14.27
CA GLY A 406 -25.91 45.08 -13.49
C GLY A 406 -26.70 44.12 -14.41
N ARG A 407 -27.22 42.99 -13.91
CA ARG A 407 -28.62 42.72 -13.49
C ARG A 407 -29.59 42.31 -14.63
N LYS A 408 -30.42 41.30 -14.30
CA LYS A 408 -31.62 40.70 -14.95
C LYS A 408 -31.31 39.44 -15.76
N GLU A 409 -32.05 38.34 -15.64
CA GLU A 409 -33.42 38.10 -15.13
C GLU A 409 -33.54 36.71 -14.51
#